data_AF-A0A1G9QJQ1-F1
#
_entry.id   AF-A0A1G9QJQ1-F1
#
_cell.length_a   1.000
_cell.length_b   1.000
_cell.length_c   1.000
_cell.angle_alpha   90.00
_cell.angle_beta   90.00
_cell.angle_gamma   90.00
#
_symmetry.space_group_name_H-M   'P 1'
#
loop_
_entity.id
_entity.type
_entity.pdbx_description
1 polymer ?
#
loop_
_entity_poly.entity_id
_entity_poly.type
_entity_poly.pdbx_seq_one_letter_code
_entity_poly.pdbx_strand_id
1 'polypeptide(L)' 'MIAYKRKVKEYLRFVQQEISRARKSHSWDKQGNLKTYTIIEKINSRLEELHREFFAEQSDSLEIVDKLDEIRGLMLDLYI' A
#
# COMPACT_ATOMS: atom_id res chain seq x y z
N MET A 1 19.01 -12.45 0.86
CA MET A 1 18.59 -11.03 0.99
C MET A 1 18.13 -10.38 -0.33
N ILE A 2 18.85 -10.53 -1.45
CA ILE A 2 18.47 -9.87 -2.74
C ILE A 2 17.08 -10.28 -3.24
N ALA A 3 16.73 -11.58 -3.16
CA ALA A 3 15.42 -12.08 -3.60
C ALA A 3 14.25 -11.53 -2.77
N TYR A 4 14.45 -11.38 -1.44
CA TYR A 4 13.47 -10.76 -0.55
C TYR A 4 13.24 -9.30 -0.93
N LYS A 5 14.34 -8.56 -1.11
CA LYS A 5 14.27 -7.15 -1.51
C LYS A 5 13.54 -6.94 -2.84
N ARG A 6 13.71 -7.86 -3.79
CA ARG A 6 13.00 -7.85 -5.08
C ARG A 6 11.49 -8.08 -4.90
N LYS A 7 11.08 -9.06 -4.10
CA LYS A 7 9.66 -9.36 -3.86
C LYS A 7 8.92 -8.19 -3.22
N VAL A 8 9.53 -7.53 -2.23
CA VAL A 8 8.95 -6.33 -1.61
C VAL A 8 8.77 -5.22 -2.65
N LYS A 9 9.76 -4.97 -3.51
CA LYS A 9 9.65 -3.99 -4.61
C LYS A 9 8.57 -4.34 -5.64
N GLU A 10 8.39 -5.62 -5.95
CA GLU A 10 7.30 -6.07 -6.83
C GLU A 10 5.93 -5.85 -6.19
N TYR A 11 5.80 -6.17 -4.90
CA TYR A 11 4.57 -5.93 -4.14
C TYR A 11 4.24 -4.44 -4.05
N LEU A 12 5.20 -3.58 -3.70
CA LEU A 12 5.02 -2.12 -3.67
C LEU A 12 4.50 -1.56 -5.00
N ARG A 13 5.00 -2.08 -6.12
CA ARG A 13 4.53 -1.70 -7.47
C ARG A 13 3.12 -2.20 -7.74
N PHE A 14 2.80 -3.42 -7.33
CA PHE A 14 1.46 -3.98 -7.45
C PHE A 14 0.43 -3.12 -6.71
N VAL A 15 0.68 -2.79 -5.43
CA VAL A 15 -0.23 -1.97 -4.61
C VAL A 15 -0.49 -0.62 -5.27
N GLN A 16 0.55 0.07 -5.77
CA GLN A 16 0.39 1.35 -6.47
C GLN A 16 -0.50 1.25 -7.71
N GLN A 17 -0.40 0.16 -8.47
CA GLN A 17 -1.27 -0.04 -9.63
C GLN A 17 -2.73 -0.26 -9.22
N GLU A 18 -2.97 -1.05 -8.17
CA GLU A 18 -4.33 -1.29 -7.66
C GLU A 18 -4.99 -0.01 -7.14
N ILE A 19 -4.26 0.81 -6.37
CA ILE A 19 -4.75 2.12 -5.92
C ILE A 19 -5.09 3.03 -7.11
N SER A 20 -4.23 3.06 -8.13
CA SER A 20 -4.47 3.86 -9.35
C SER A 20 -5.74 3.41 -10.07
N ARG A 21 -5.99 2.10 -10.14
CA ARG A 21 -7.21 1.52 -10.70
C ARG A 21 -8.43 1.90 -9.86
N ALA A 22 -8.36 1.74 -8.53
CA ALA A 22 -9.44 2.09 -7.60
C ALA A 22 -9.81 3.58 -7.67
N ARG A 23 -8.81 4.47 -7.77
CA ARG A 23 -9.04 5.92 -7.94
C ARG A 23 -9.79 6.23 -9.24
N LYS A 24 -9.43 5.58 -10.34
CA LYS A 24 -10.10 5.75 -11.64
C LYS A 24 -11.55 5.24 -11.63
N SER A 25 -11.82 4.10 -10.99
CA SER A 25 -13.17 3.55 -10.91
C SER A 25 -14.11 4.41 -10.04
N HIS A 26 -13.57 5.06 -9.00
CA HIS A 26 -14.36 5.87 -8.06
C HIS A 26 -14.49 7.35 -8.45
N SER A 27 -13.86 7.79 -9.54
CA SER A 27 -13.88 9.19 -10.02
C SER A 27 -15.26 9.66 -10.54
N TRP A 28 -16.28 8.81 -10.53
CA TRP A 28 -17.62 9.07 -11.09
C TRP A 28 -18.64 9.61 -10.08
N ASP A 29 -18.31 9.67 -8.79
CA ASP A 29 -19.20 10.21 -7.77
C ASP A 29 -18.77 11.63 -7.38
N LYS A 30 -19.62 12.62 -7.67
CA LYS A 30 -19.40 14.05 -7.37
C LYS A 30 -19.65 14.41 -5.90
N GLN A 31 -19.99 13.46 -5.02
CA GLN A 31 -20.35 13.72 -3.62
C GLN A 31 -19.75 12.74 -2.57
N GLY A 32 -19.39 11.49 -2.89
CA GLY A 32 -19.60 10.43 -1.90
C GLY A 32 -18.53 9.39 -1.58
N ASN A 33 -17.24 9.54 -1.89
CA ASN A 33 -16.23 8.54 -1.48
C ASN A 33 -15.07 9.09 -0.65
N LEU A 34 -15.39 9.90 0.37
CA LEU A 34 -14.44 10.29 1.43
C LEU A 34 -13.77 9.07 2.06
N LYS A 35 -14.52 7.97 2.26
CA LYS A 35 -13.97 6.72 2.81
C LYS A 35 -12.90 6.11 1.91
N THR A 36 -13.18 5.91 0.61
CA THR A 36 -12.19 5.40 -0.35
C THR A 36 -10.97 6.30 -0.41
N TYR A 37 -11.16 7.62 -0.45
CA TYR A 37 -10.05 8.57 -0.42
C TYR A 37 -9.21 8.41 0.84
N THR A 38 -9.83 8.37 2.02
CA THR A 38 -9.12 8.15 3.30
C THR A 38 -8.37 6.82 3.32
N ILE A 39 -8.93 5.74 2.77
CA ILE A 39 -8.25 4.45 2.68
C ILE A 39 -7.04 4.54 1.74
N ILE A 40 -7.19 5.15 0.56
CA ILE A 40 -6.10 5.39 -0.38
C ILE A 40 -4.95 6.18 0.28
N GLU A 41 -5.27 7.26 1.00
CA GLU A 41 -4.27 8.06 1.71
C GLU A 41 -3.56 7.27 2.82
N LYS A 42 -4.29 6.42 3.56
CA LYS A 42 -3.69 5.52 4.55
C LYS A 42 -2.73 4.53 3.89
N ILE A 43 -3.11 3.93 2.77
CA ILE A 43 -2.23 2.98 2.06
C ILE A 43 -0.98 3.70 1.55
N ASN A 44 -1.12 4.91 0.98
CA ASN A 44 0.01 5.70 0.53
C ASN A 44 0.99 5.99 1.67
N SER A 45 0.47 6.40 2.84
CA SER A 45 1.29 6.65 4.03
C SER A 45 2.06 5.41 4.49
N ARG A 46 1.41 4.24 4.53
CA ARG A 46 2.05 2.96 4.88
C ARG A 46 3.08 2.51 3.86
N LEU A 47 2.82 2.70 2.58
CA LEU A 47 3.78 2.41 1.51
C LEU A 47 5.05 3.25 1.65
N GLU A 48 4.92 4.55 1.94
CA GLU A 48 6.07 5.42 2.16
C GLU A 48 6.88 5.01 3.40
N GLU A 49 6.20 4.66 4.49
CA GLU A 49 6.82 4.18 5.73
C GLU A 49 7.63 2.90 5.48
N LEU A 50 7.02 1.92 4.83
CA LEU A 50 7.69 0.69 4.41
C LEU A 50 8.86 0.98 3.46
N HIS A 51 8.72 1.93 2.54
CA HIS A 51 9.82 2.34 1.66
C HIS A 51 11.00 2.86 2.49
N ARG A 52 10.76 3.81 3.40
CA ARG A 52 11.81 4.41 4.24
C ARG A 52 12.54 3.36 5.06
N GLU A 53 11.80 2.49 5.73
CA GLU A 53 12.38 1.44 6.58
C GLU A 53 13.14 0.42 5.78
N PHE A 54 12.60 -0.04 4.65
CA PHE A 54 13.25 -1.02 3.79
C PHE A 54 14.58 -0.53 3.19
N PHE A 55 14.73 0.78 3.01
CA PHE A 55 16.00 1.41 2.61
C PHE A 55 16.91 1.75 3.79
N ALA A 56 16.39 1.79 5.03
CA ALA A 56 17.23 1.86 6.22
C ALA A 56 17.95 0.52 6.43
N GLU A 57 19.26 0.55 6.68
CA GLU A 57 20.11 -0.65 6.75
C GLU A 57 19.84 -1.55 7.99
N GLN A 58 18.90 -1.18 8.85
CA GLN A 58 18.55 -1.89 10.10
C GLN A 58 17.09 -2.36 10.18
N SER A 59 16.35 -2.43 9.05
CA SER A 59 14.95 -2.86 9.11
C SER A 59 14.80 -4.32 9.52
N ASP A 60 13.98 -4.57 10.55
CA ASP A 60 13.59 -5.92 10.96
C ASP A 60 12.71 -6.54 9.86
N SER A 61 13.02 -7.79 9.51
CA SER A 61 12.25 -8.53 8.53
C SER A 61 10.82 -8.79 9.00
N LEU A 62 10.61 -8.92 10.32
CA LEU A 62 9.29 -9.13 10.90
C LEU A 62 8.42 -7.86 10.78
N GLU A 63 8.98 -6.69 11.13
CA GLU A 63 8.27 -5.40 10.97
C GLU A 63 7.85 -5.14 9.52
N ILE A 64 8.72 -5.47 8.55
CA ILE A 64 8.36 -5.36 7.13
C ILE A 64 7.15 -6.24 6.79
N VAL A 65 7.11 -7.48 7.30
CA VAL A 65 6.00 -8.40 7.03
C VAL A 65 4.70 -7.87 7.64
N ASP A 66 4.74 -7.38 8.88
CA ASP A 66 3.56 -6.80 9.54
C ASP A 66 3.00 -5.61 8.74
N LYS A 67 3.86 -4.74 8.22
CA LYS A 67 3.43 -3.61 7.37
C LYS A 67 2.85 -4.03 6.03
N LEU A 68 3.40 -5.10 5.44
CA LEU A 68 2.83 -5.67 4.22
C LEU A 68 1.42 -6.20 4.47
N ASP A 69 1.17 -6.84 5.62
CA ASP A 69 -0.16 -7.35 5.97
C ASP A 69 -1.14 -6.22 6.33
N GLU A 70 -0.69 -5.15 6.99
CA GLU A 70 -1.51 -3.93 7.17
C GLU A 70 -1.95 -3.34 5.82
N ILE A 71 -1.02 -3.21 4.86
CA ILE A 71 -1.31 -2.71 3.51
C ILE A 71 -2.33 -3.63 2.81
N ARG A 72 -2.20 -4.94 2.94
CA ARG A 72 -3.19 -5.89 2.40
C ARG A 72 -4.58 -5.68 3.00
N GLY A 73 -4.68 -5.50 4.32
CA GLY A 73 -5.95 -5.23 4.99
C GLY A 73 -6.63 -3.99 4.42
N LEU A 74 -5.90 -2.89 4.30
CA LEU A 74 -6.41 -1.64 3.72
C LEU A 74 -6.79 -1.80 2.24
N MET A 75 -6.07 -2.63 1.47
CA MET A 75 -6.47 -2.94 0.10
C MET A 75 -7.79 -3.70 0.05
N LEU A 76 -8.03 -4.66 0.95
CA LEU A 76 -9.31 -5.37 1.02
C LEU A 76 -10.45 -4.38 1.30
N ASP A 77 -10.23 -3.41 2.18
CA ASP A 77 -11.19 -2.34 2.47
C ASP A 77 -11.52 -1.45 1.25
N LEU A 78 -10.67 -1.44 0.20
CA LEU A 78 -10.97 -0.71 -1.06
C LEU A 78 -11.94 -1.45 -1.99
N TYR A 79 -12.09 -2.77 -1.85
CA TYR A 79 -12.96 -3.58 -2.71
C TYR A 79 -14.31 -3.94 -2.07
N ILE A 80 -14.49 -3.63 -0.78
CA ILE A 80 -15.74 -3.81 -0.03
C ILE A 80 -16.60 -2.56 -0.21
#